data_AF-A0ABC9Y4T1-F1
#
_entry.id   AF-A0ABC9Y4T1-F1
#
_cell.length_a   1.000
_cell.length_b   1.000
_cell.length_c   1.000
_cell.angle_alpha   90.00
_cell.angle_beta   90.00
_cell.angle_gamma   90.00
#
_symmetry.space_group_name_H-M   'P 1'
#
loop_
_entity.id
_entity.type
_entity.pdbx_description
1 polymer ?
#
loop_
_entity_poly.entity_id
_entity_poly.type
_entity_poly.pdbx_seq_one_letter_code
_entity_poly.pdbx_strand_id
1 'polypeptide(L)'
;MRAQRNYMVQTEDQYIFIHDALLEAVTCGNTEVPARNLYAYIQKLTQIETGENVTGMELEFKEKCHQYWPAERSARYQYFVVDPMAEYNMPQYILREFKVTDARDGQSRTVRQFQFTDWPEQGVPKSGEGFIDFIGQVHKTKEQFGQDGPISVHCSAGVGRTGVFITLSIVLERMRYEGVVDIFQTVKMLRTQRPAMVQTEDQYQFCYRAALEYLGSFDHYAT
;
A
#
# COMPACT_ATOMS: atom_id res chain seq x y z
N MET A 1 -17.27 -12.08 22.33
CA MET A 1 -16.18 -11.80 23.31
C MET A 1 -16.60 -10.74 24.33
N ARG A 2 -16.94 -9.51 23.95
CA ARG A 2 -17.40 -8.49 24.92
C ARG A 2 -18.71 -8.82 25.65
N ALA A 3 -19.61 -9.60 25.02
CA ALA A 3 -20.84 -10.09 25.65
C ALA A 3 -20.62 -11.15 26.76
N GLN A 4 -19.45 -11.78 26.81
CA GLN A 4 -19.10 -12.80 27.82
C GLN A 4 -18.08 -12.27 28.85
N ARG A 5 -17.30 -11.25 28.48
CA ARG A 5 -16.34 -10.59 29.36
C ARG A 5 -16.15 -9.14 28.93
N ASN A 6 -16.51 -8.22 29.82
CA ASN A 6 -16.40 -6.79 29.56
C ASN A 6 -14.93 -6.41 29.27
N TYR A 7 -14.74 -5.43 28.37
CA TYR A 7 -13.42 -4.92 27.98
C TYR A 7 -12.51 -5.97 27.30
N MET A 8 -13.05 -6.83 26.43
CA MET A 8 -12.20 -7.61 25.51
C MET A 8 -11.78 -6.74 24.32
N VAL A 9 -10.47 -6.69 24.02
CA VAL A 9 -9.80 -5.74 23.09
C VAL A 9 -10.10 -4.31 23.53
N GLN A 10 -9.30 -3.75 24.41
CA GLN A 10 -9.68 -2.57 25.21
C GLN A 10 -9.37 -1.26 24.52
N THR A 11 -8.35 -1.25 23.69
CA THR A 11 -7.89 -0.06 22.98
C THR A 11 -8.10 -0.22 21.48
N GLU A 12 -8.23 0.90 20.79
CA GLU A 12 -8.30 0.94 19.34
C GLU A 12 -7.02 0.36 18.71
N ASP A 13 -5.86 0.65 19.30
CA ASP A 13 -4.56 0.08 18.88
C ASP A 13 -4.53 -1.45 18.93
N GLN A 14 -5.14 -2.06 19.95
CA GLN A 14 -5.26 -3.53 20.03
C GLN A 14 -6.18 -4.09 18.96
N TYR A 15 -7.23 -3.34 18.58
CA TYR A 15 -8.15 -3.75 17.52
C TYR A 15 -7.49 -3.64 16.13
N ILE A 16 -6.72 -2.57 15.90
CA ILE A 16 -5.91 -2.36 14.69
C ILE A 16 -4.83 -3.43 14.58
N PHE A 17 -4.10 -3.71 15.67
CA PHE A 17 -3.09 -4.77 15.71
C PHE A 17 -3.66 -6.14 15.34
N ILE A 18 -4.87 -6.47 15.80
CA ILE A 18 -5.53 -7.73 15.43
C ILE A 18 -5.86 -7.76 13.93
N HIS A 19 -6.28 -6.64 13.35
CA HIS A 19 -6.54 -6.56 11.91
C HIS A 19 -5.26 -6.65 11.07
N ASP A 20 -4.18 -5.97 11.49
CA ASP A 20 -2.87 -6.04 10.85
C ASP A 20 -2.31 -7.48 10.91
N ALA A 21 -2.39 -8.14 12.07
CA ALA A 21 -1.96 -9.52 12.26
C ALA A 21 -2.78 -10.52 11.42
N LEU A 22 -4.09 -10.29 11.27
CA LEU A 22 -4.94 -11.12 10.42
C LEU A 22 -4.68 -10.88 8.93
N LEU A 23 -4.37 -9.64 8.53
CA LEU A 23 -4.03 -9.29 7.16
C LEU A 23 -2.68 -9.91 6.76
N GLU A 24 -1.69 -9.85 7.64
CA GLU A 24 -0.41 -10.54 7.49
C GLU A 24 -0.62 -12.06 7.34
N ALA A 25 -1.41 -12.69 8.22
CA ALA A 25 -1.70 -14.13 8.13
C ALA A 25 -2.42 -14.56 6.84
N VAL A 26 -3.26 -13.68 6.27
CA VAL A 26 -3.94 -13.95 4.98
C VAL A 26 -3.01 -13.73 3.79
N THR A 27 -2.04 -12.83 3.93
CA THR A 27 -1.10 -12.42 2.87
C THR A 27 0.06 -13.42 2.77
N CYS A 28 0.61 -13.90 3.89
CA CYS A 28 1.72 -14.87 3.87
C CYS A 28 1.30 -16.31 3.47
N GLY A 29 0.00 -16.59 3.35
CA GLY A 29 -0.50 -17.97 3.26
C GLY A 29 -0.17 -18.78 4.52
N ASN A 30 -0.35 -20.10 4.46
CA ASN A 30 0.07 -20.96 5.56
C ASN A 30 1.52 -21.43 5.35
N THR A 31 2.49 -20.67 5.85
CA THR A 31 3.89 -21.09 5.94
C THR A 31 4.14 -22.04 7.11
N GLU A 32 3.09 -22.36 7.89
CA GLU A 32 3.18 -23.29 9.02
C GLU A 32 3.45 -24.70 8.52
N VAL A 33 4.59 -25.23 8.95
CA VAL A 33 5.03 -26.57 8.59
C VAL A 33 4.95 -27.44 9.83
N PRO A 34 4.18 -28.55 9.81
CA PRO A 34 4.19 -29.50 10.92
C PRO A 34 5.63 -29.89 11.25
N ALA A 35 6.03 -29.91 12.53
CA ALA A 35 7.44 -30.12 12.91
C ALA A 35 8.09 -31.37 12.25
N ARG A 36 7.30 -32.44 12.05
CA ARG A 36 7.71 -33.67 11.34
C ARG A 36 8.12 -33.45 9.86
N ASN A 37 7.62 -32.38 9.24
CA ASN A 37 7.84 -32.01 7.85
C ASN A 37 8.86 -30.86 7.71
N LEU A 38 9.33 -30.27 8.82
CA LEU A 38 10.21 -29.10 8.80
C LEU A 38 11.48 -29.34 7.99
N TYR A 39 12.11 -30.51 8.16
CA TYR A 39 13.31 -30.87 7.42
C TYR A 39 13.08 -30.92 5.89
N ALA A 40 11.99 -31.57 5.47
CA ALA A 40 11.64 -31.67 4.05
C ALA A 40 11.27 -30.31 3.45
N TYR A 41 10.61 -29.44 4.23
CA TYR A 41 10.27 -28.09 3.80
C TYR A 41 11.51 -27.20 3.65
N ILE A 42 12.44 -27.25 4.62
CA ILE A 42 13.72 -26.54 4.50
C ILE A 42 14.51 -27.05 3.29
N GLN A 43 14.58 -28.37 3.09
CA GLN A 43 15.23 -28.94 1.89
C GLN A 43 14.61 -28.41 0.60
N LYS A 44 13.28 -28.31 0.53
CA LYS A 44 12.58 -27.71 -0.61
C LYS A 44 12.97 -26.25 -0.79
N LEU A 45 12.90 -25.43 0.25
CA LEU A 45 13.23 -24.01 0.16
C LEU A 45 14.70 -23.74 -0.17
N THR A 46 15.62 -24.65 0.19
CA THR A 46 17.04 -24.52 -0.18
C THR A 46 17.34 -24.90 -1.62
N GLN A 47 16.41 -25.54 -2.32
CA GLN A 47 16.56 -25.83 -3.75
C GLN A 47 16.27 -24.60 -4.59
N ILE A 48 16.91 -24.54 -5.76
CA ILE A 48 16.61 -23.53 -6.77
C ILE A 48 15.19 -23.78 -7.28
N GLU A 49 14.36 -22.75 -7.26
CA GLU A 49 12.97 -22.86 -7.69
C GLU A 49 12.90 -23.05 -9.21
N THR A 50 11.97 -23.88 -9.68
CA THR A 50 11.90 -24.23 -11.10
C THR A 50 11.50 -23.01 -11.93
N GLY A 51 12.40 -22.53 -12.79
CA GLY A 51 12.19 -21.33 -13.60
C GLY A 51 12.87 -20.07 -13.06
N GLU A 52 13.49 -20.15 -11.88
CA GLU A 52 14.22 -19.05 -11.25
C GLU A 52 15.70 -19.41 -11.05
N ASN A 53 16.57 -18.41 -10.86
CA ASN A 53 18.00 -18.59 -10.57
C ASN A 53 18.34 -18.48 -9.07
N VAL A 54 17.32 -18.50 -8.22
CA VAL A 54 17.41 -18.28 -6.77
C VAL A 54 16.69 -19.40 -6.03
N THR A 55 17.03 -19.59 -4.76
CA THR A 55 16.39 -20.62 -3.94
C THR A 55 14.96 -20.22 -3.56
N GLY A 56 14.09 -21.19 -3.26
CA GLY A 56 12.76 -20.91 -2.71
C GLY A 56 12.82 -20.02 -1.45
N MET A 57 13.84 -20.20 -0.61
CA MET A 57 14.08 -19.38 0.57
C MET A 57 14.43 -17.93 0.23
N GLU A 58 15.22 -17.71 -0.82
CA GLU A 58 15.57 -16.37 -1.27
C GLU A 58 14.39 -15.67 -1.95
N LEU A 59 13.55 -16.42 -2.67
CA LEU A 59 12.29 -15.91 -3.23
C LEU A 59 11.33 -15.48 -2.12
N GLU A 60 11.11 -16.34 -1.13
CA GLU A 60 10.25 -16.06 0.03
C GLU A 60 10.75 -14.83 0.80
N PHE A 61 12.08 -14.71 0.98
CA PHE A 61 12.68 -13.55 1.64
C PHE A 61 12.54 -12.25 0.83
N LYS A 62 12.57 -12.33 -0.51
CA LYS A 62 12.47 -11.17 -1.40
C LYS A 62 11.03 -10.73 -1.66
N GLU A 63 10.04 -11.57 -1.34
CA GLU A 63 8.63 -11.26 -1.54
C GLU A 63 8.24 -10.03 -0.70
N LYS A 64 7.95 -8.91 -1.39
CA LYS A 64 7.62 -7.64 -0.72
C LYS A 64 6.14 -7.52 -0.36
N CYS A 65 5.27 -8.20 -1.11
CA CYS A 65 3.82 -8.18 -0.96
C CYS A 65 3.23 -9.37 -1.71
N HIS A 66 2.51 -10.25 -1.02
CA HIS A 66 1.78 -11.31 -1.69
C HIS A 66 0.58 -10.75 -2.46
N GLN A 67 0.23 -11.42 -3.56
CA GLN A 67 -0.90 -11.07 -4.37
C GLN A 67 -2.23 -11.37 -3.66
N TYR A 68 -2.72 -10.40 -2.89
CA TYR A 68 -3.98 -10.51 -2.15
C TYR A 68 -5.24 -10.28 -3.00
N TRP A 69 -5.11 -10.10 -4.31
CA TRP A 69 -6.21 -9.84 -5.23
C TRP A 69 -6.35 -10.92 -6.32
N PRO A 70 -7.59 -11.22 -6.76
CA PRO A 70 -7.81 -12.11 -7.90
C PRO A 70 -7.41 -11.44 -9.22
N ALA A 71 -6.81 -12.19 -10.15
CA ALA A 71 -6.47 -11.70 -11.49
C ALA A 71 -7.48 -12.17 -12.55
N GLU A 72 -7.68 -13.48 -12.69
CA GLU A 72 -8.48 -14.05 -13.79
C GLU A 72 -9.92 -14.38 -13.39
N ARG A 73 -10.12 -14.84 -12.15
CA ARG A 73 -11.40 -15.35 -11.66
C ARG A 73 -11.68 -14.84 -10.26
N SER A 74 -12.96 -14.75 -9.93
CA SER A 74 -13.40 -14.33 -8.61
C SER A 74 -12.78 -15.17 -7.50
N ALA A 75 -12.42 -14.51 -6.39
CA ALA A 75 -11.89 -15.16 -5.21
C ALA A 75 -12.71 -14.77 -3.97
N ARG A 76 -12.84 -15.69 -3.01
CA ARG A 76 -13.55 -15.46 -1.76
C ARG A 76 -12.57 -15.31 -0.61
N TYR A 77 -12.66 -14.20 0.10
CA TYR A 77 -11.89 -13.90 1.31
C TYR A 77 -12.88 -13.74 2.48
N GLN A 78 -13.00 -14.78 3.30
CA GLN A 78 -14.02 -14.87 4.36
C GLN A 78 -15.46 -14.66 3.82
N TYR A 79 -16.10 -13.55 4.16
CA TYR A 79 -17.46 -13.21 3.74
C TYR A 79 -17.51 -12.46 2.42
N PHE A 80 -16.37 -11.99 1.90
CA PHE A 80 -16.33 -11.13 0.72
C PHE A 80 -15.94 -11.93 -0.52
N VAL A 81 -16.72 -11.78 -1.58
CA VAL A 81 -16.40 -12.24 -2.92
C VAL A 81 -15.84 -11.06 -3.70
N VAL A 82 -14.64 -11.21 -4.23
CA VAL A 82 -13.94 -10.17 -5.00
C VAL A 82 -13.91 -10.62 -6.45
N ASP A 83 -14.59 -9.86 -7.30
CA ASP A 83 -14.67 -10.09 -8.74
C ASP A 83 -13.73 -9.09 -9.46
N PRO A 84 -12.73 -9.54 -10.23
CA PRO A 84 -11.92 -8.65 -11.06
C PRO A 84 -12.76 -8.12 -12.22
N MET A 85 -12.86 -6.79 -12.35
CA MET A 85 -13.70 -6.13 -13.36
C MET A 85 -12.87 -5.55 -14.50
N ALA A 86 -11.78 -4.85 -14.18
CA ALA A 86 -10.92 -4.24 -15.18
C ALA A 86 -9.49 -4.07 -14.64
N GLU A 87 -8.52 -4.10 -15.55
CA GLU A 87 -7.13 -3.74 -15.30
C GLU A 87 -6.65 -2.79 -16.40
N TYR A 88 -6.06 -1.67 -16.01
CA TYR A 88 -5.50 -0.65 -16.89
C TYR A 88 -4.01 -0.50 -16.61
N ASN A 89 -3.19 -0.83 -17.60
CA ASN A 89 -1.74 -0.72 -17.54
C ASN A 89 -1.31 0.65 -18.06
N MET A 90 -0.90 1.54 -17.15
CA MET A 90 -0.35 2.86 -17.46
C MET A 90 1.18 2.81 -17.41
N PRO A 91 1.90 3.79 -17.97
CA PRO A 91 3.37 3.75 -18.02
C PRO A 91 4.04 3.57 -16.66
N GLN A 92 3.50 4.16 -15.59
CA GLN A 92 4.13 4.20 -14.26
C GLN A 92 3.26 3.59 -13.15
N TYR A 93 2.05 3.16 -13.47
CA TYR A 93 1.16 2.52 -12.51
C TYR A 93 0.15 1.59 -13.17
N ILE A 94 -0.44 0.72 -12.38
CA ILE A 94 -1.56 -0.16 -12.78
C ILE A 94 -2.78 0.24 -11.96
N LEU A 95 -3.92 0.40 -12.63
CA LEU A 95 -5.22 0.57 -11.98
C LEU A 95 -6.02 -0.72 -12.14
N ARG A 96 -6.45 -1.31 -11.03
CA ARG A 96 -7.37 -2.46 -11.01
C ARG A 96 -8.70 -2.05 -10.41
N GLU A 97 -9.79 -2.48 -11.03
CA GLU A 97 -11.14 -2.32 -10.50
C GLU A 97 -11.70 -3.68 -10.09
N PHE A 98 -12.24 -3.74 -8.87
CA PHE A 98 -12.87 -4.92 -8.32
C PHE A 98 -14.29 -4.60 -7.90
N LYS A 99 -15.20 -5.56 -8.08
CA LYS A 99 -16.47 -5.56 -7.37
C LYS A 99 -16.32 -6.45 -6.15
N VAL A 100 -16.55 -5.89 -4.97
CA VAL A 100 -16.51 -6.63 -3.71
C VAL A 100 -17.94 -6.80 -3.23
N THR A 101 -18.40 -8.04 -3.11
CA THR A 101 -19.75 -8.39 -2.68
C THR A 101 -19.71 -9.10 -1.33
N ASP A 102 -20.47 -8.62 -0.36
CA ASP A 102 -20.66 -9.30 0.91
C ASP A 102 -21.65 -10.46 0.73
N ALA A 103 -21.19 -11.70 0.91
CA ALA A 103 -22.00 -12.90 0.72
C ALA A 103 -23.09 -13.08 1.80
N ARG A 104 -23.08 -12.27 2.87
CA ARG A 104 -24.05 -12.35 3.97
C ARG A 104 -25.36 -11.65 3.63
N ASP A 105 -25.28 -10.48 2.99
CA ASP A 105 -26.43 -9.62 2.68
C ASP A 105 -26.55 -9.22 1.20
N GLY A 106 -25.56 -9.58 0.38
CA GLY A 106 -25.52 -9.30 -1.05
C GLY A 106 -25.13 -7.86 -1.41
N GLN A 107 -24.80 -7.01 -0.44
CA GLN A 107 -24.35 -5.65 -0.73
C GLN A 107 -23.00 -5.66 -1.44
N SER A 108 -22.81 -4.74 -2.39
CA SER A 108 -21.56 -4.66 -3.15
C SER A 108 -20.99 -3.25 -3.25
N ARG A 109 -19.67 -3.15 -3.35
CA ARG A 109 -18.92 -1.91 -3.58
C ARG A 109 -17.88 -2.10 -4.68
N THR A 110 -17.54 -1.01 -5.37
CA THR A 110 -16.40 -0.99 -6.29
C THR A 110 -15.15 -0.57 -5.53
N VAL A 111 -14.10 -1.38 -5.58
CA VAL A 111 -12.78 -1.07 -5.02
C VAL A 111 -11.81 -0.83 -6.16
N ARG A 112 -11.04 0.27 -6.07
CA ARG A 112 -10.01 0.62 -7.04
C ARG A 112 -8.64 0.53 -6.39
N GLN A 113 -7.77 -0.29 -6.94
CA GLN A 113 -6.40 -0.46 -6.48
C GLN A 113 -5.46 0.25 -7.45
N PHE A 114 -4.64 1.15 -6.91
CA PHE A 114 -3.58 1.83 -7.64
C PHE A 114 -2.23 1.25 -7.22
N GLN A 115 -1.49 0.68 -8.16
CA GLN A 115 -0.15 0.14 -7.94
C GLN A 115 0.87 0.96 -8.72
N PHE A 116 1.65 1.80 -8.03
CA PHE A 116 2.78 2.49 -8.67
C PHE A 116 3.92 1.49 -8.93
N THR A 117 4.34 1.37 -10.19
CA THR A 117 5.30 0.34 -10.66
C THR A 117 6.69 0.90 -10.93
N ASP A 118 6.84 2.22 -11.05
CA ASP A 118 8.08 2.87 -11.46
C ASP A 118 8.96 3.34 -10.26
N TRP A 119 8.75 2.75 -9.08
CA TRP A 119 9.60 3.02 -7.91
C TRP A 119 10.82 2.08 -7.93
N PRO A 120 12.06 2.60 -7.95
CA PRO A 120 13.25 1.76 -8.10
C PRO A 120 13.43 0.79 -6.92
N GLU A 121 13.98 -0.40 -7.18
CA GLU A 121 14.21 -1.37 -6.11
C GLU A 121 15.14 -0.85 -5.01
N GLN A 122 16.13 -0.05 -5.40
CA GLN A 122 17.09 0.61 -4.53
C GLN A 122 16.94 2.14 -4.62
N GLY A 123 16.90 2.80 -3.47
CA GLY A 123 16.79 4.26 -3.38
C GLY A 123 15.40 4.80 -3.69
N VAL A 124 15.37 5.93 -4.39
CA VAL A 124 14.19 6.75 -4.68
C VAL A 124 14.15 7.16 -6.15
N PRO A 125 12.98 7.51 -6.71
CA PRO A 125 12.90 8.03 -8.07
C PRO A 125 13.79 9.26 -8.29
N LYS A 126 14.34 9.40 -9.50
CA LYS A 126 15.20 10.54 -9.86
C LYS A 126 14.43 11.83 -10.06
N SER A 127 13.20 11.72 -10.57
CA SER A 127 12.22 12.80 -10.74
C SER A 127 10.97 12.45 -9.94
N GLY A 128 10.29 13.46 -9.40
CA GLY A 128 9.00 13.36 -8.73
C GLY A 128 7.80 13.38 -9.68
N GLU A 129 7.96 13.84 -10.92
CA GLU A 129 6.87 14.04 -11.91
C GLU A 129 5.87 12.89 -11.97
N GLY A 130 6.35 11.66 -12.20
CA GLY A 130 5.48 10.49 -12.29
C GLY A 130 4.76 10.13 -11.00
N PHE A 131 5.41 10.37 -9.86
CA PHE A 131 4.81 10.12 -8.55
C PHE A 131 3.79 11.20 -8.15
N ILE A 132 4.02 12.45 -8.60
CA ILE A 132 3.08 13.57 -8.45
C ILE A 132 1.83 13.31 -9.29
N ASP A 133 1.97 12.93 -10.56
CA ASP A 133 0.82 12.54 -11.40
C ASP A 133 0.06 11.39 -10.77
N PHE A 134 0.76 10.33 -10.32
CA PHE A 134 0.14 9.20 -9.62
C PHE A 134 -0.70 9.65 -8.41
N ILE A 135 -0.16 10.49 -7.52
CA ILE A 135 -0.90 11.07 -6.39
C ILE A 135 -2.15 11.82 -6.89
N GLY A 136 -1.99 12.64 -7.94
CA GLY A 136 -3.09 13.36 -8.58
C GLY A 136 -4.19 12.43 -9.09
N GLN A 137 -3.85 11.34 -9.78
CA GLN A 137 -4.81 10.37 -10.29
C GLN A 137 -5.58 9.67 -9.16
N VAL A 138 -4.90 9.31 -8.06
CA VAL A 138 -5.55 8.69 -6.90
C VAL A 138 -6.60 9.62 -6.29
N HIS A 139 -6.22 10.87 -5.98
CA HIS A 139 -7.14 11.83 -5.34
C HIS A 139 -8.25 12.28 -6.28
N LYS A 140 -7.94 12.53 -7.57
CA LYS A 140 -8.95 12.82 -8.59
C LYS A 140 -9.99 11.70 -8.70
N THR A 141 -9.55 10.44 -8.67
CA THR A 141 -10.45 9.28 -8.73
C THR A 141 -11.33 9.21 -7.46
N LYS A 142 -10.74 9.49 -6.29
CA LYS A 142 -11.50 9.54 -5.03
C LYS A 142 -12.63 10.57 -5.09
N GLU A 143 -12.33 11.79 -5.55
CA GLU A 143 -13.31 12.86 -5.70
C GLU A 143 -14.36 12.54 -6.77
N GLN A 144 -13.93 12.09 -7.95
CA GLN A 144 -14.80 11.81 -9.09
C GLN A 144 -15.90 10.77 -8.76
N PHE A 145 -15.57 9.78 -7.93
CA PHE A 145 -16.51 8.74 -7.52
C PHE A 145 -17.12 8.98 -6.14
N GLY A 146 -16.96 10.18 -5.56
CA GLY A 146 -17.57 10.57 -4.28
C GLY A 146 -17.24 9.61 -3.14
N GLN A 147 -15.98 9.17 -3.04
CA GLN A 147 -15.56 8.20 -2.04
C GLN A 147 -15.20 8.89 -0.72
N ASP A 148 -16.09 8.80 0.27
CA ASP A 148 -15.87 9.39 1.60
C ASP A 148 -14.89 8.59 2.47
N GLY A 149 -14.66 7.31 2.12
CA GLY A 149 -13.78 6.41 2.86
C GLY A 149 -12.29 6.81 2.82
N PRO A 150 -11.47 6.33 3.76
CA PRO A 150 -10.02 6.57 3.74
C PRO A 150 -9.36 5.91 2.53
N ILE A 151 -8.21 6.44 2.11
CA ILE A 151 -7.34 5.78 1.13
C ILE A 151 -6.42 4.83 1.91
N SER A 152 -6.54 3.53 1.66
CA SER A 152 -5.62 2.54 2.20
C SER A 152 -4.32 2.55 1.38
N VAL A 153 -3.19 2.84 2.03
CA VAL A 153 -1.86 2.92 1.40
C VAL A 153 -0.94 1.91 2.06
N HIS A 154 -0.24 1.10 1.25
CA HIS A 154 0.73 0.12 1.75
C HIS A 154 1.99 0.09 0.87
N CYS A 155 3.07 -0.45 1.43
CA CYS A 155 4.28 -0.83 0.70
C CYS A 155 4.74 -2.18 1.29
N SER A 156 6.03 -2.40 1.53
CA SER A 156 6.49 -3.57 2.29
C SER A 156 6.12 -3.46 3.78
N ALA A 157 6.76 -2.55 4.53
CA ALA A 157 6.48 -2.35 5.98
C ALA A 157 5.42 -1.28 6.28
N GLY A 158 4.86 -0.64 5.23
CA GLY A 158 3.87 0.43 5.38
C GLY A 158 4.38 1.71 6.05
N VAL A 159 5.68 2.02 5.95
CA VAL A 159 6.28 3.22 6.60
C VAL A 159 7.15 4.07 5.68
N GLY A 160 7.93 3.46 4.79
CA GLY A 160 8.86 4.17 3.89
C GLY A 160 8.14 4.86 2.72
N ARG A 161 7.86 4.10 1.65
CA ARG A 161 7.16 4.61 0.44
C ARG A 161 5.74 5.10 0.77
N THR A 162 5.07 4.40 1.69
CA THR A 162 3.79 4.85 2.27
C THR A 162 3.90 6.22 2.91
N GLY A 163 4.95 6.47 3.70
CA GLY A 163 5.20 7.77 4.31
C GLY A 163 5.43 8.86 3.28
N VAL A 164 6.17 8.58 2.21
CA VAL A 164 6.38 9.55 1.12
C VAL A 164 5.06 9.89 0.42
N PHE A 165 4.26 8.89 0.06
CA PHE A 165 2.95 9.10 -0.57
C PHE A 165 2.04 10.00 0.27
N ILE A 166 1.92 9.69 1.57
CA ILE A 166 1.05 10.45 2.48
C ILE A 166 1.61 11.86 2.73
N THR A 167 2.93 11.99 2.91
CA THR A 167 3.60 13.30 3.10
C THR A 167 3.35 14.20 1.89
N LEU A 168 3.57 13.70 0.68
CA LEU A 168 3.34 14.48 -0.54
C LEU A 168 1.86 14.76 -0.77
N SER A 169 0.96 13.82 -0.50
CA SER A 169 -0.50 14.09 -0.59
C SER A 169 -0.90 15.31 0.23
N ILE A 170 -0.41 15.42 1.47
CA ILE A 170 -0.70 16.55 2.37
C ILE A 170 0.02 17.83 1.90
N VAL A 171 1.32 17.72 1.60
CA VAL A 171 2.17 18.88 1.30
C VAL A 171 1.78 19.54 -0.01
N LEU A 172 1.51 18.77 -1.07
CA LEU A 172 1.17 19.32 -2.38
C LEU A 172 -0.20 20.03 -2.35
N GLU A 173 -1.18 19.45 -1.66
CA GLU A 173 -2.48 20.09 -1.46
C GLU A 173 -2.36 21.38 -0.64
N ARG A 174 -1.64 21.32 0.48
CA ARG A 174 -1.41 22.51 1.33
C ARG A 174 -0.65 23.61 0.61
N MET A 175 0.36 23.24 -0.18
CA MET A 175 1.09 24.19 -1.02
C MET A 175 0.17 24.89 -2.02
N ARG A 176 -0.74 24.15 -2.66
CA ARG A 176 -1.70 24.69 -3.63
C ARG A 176 -2.68 25.69 -3.00
N TYR A 177 -3.16 25.45 -1.78
CA TYR A 177 -4.18 26.29 -1.15
C TYR A 177 -3.61 27.39 -0.24
N GLU A 178 -2.52 27.14 0.46
CA GLU A 178 -1.95 28.06 1.45
C GLU A 178 -0.64 28.72 0.97
N GLY A 179 -0.03 28.22 -0.11
CA GLY A 179 1.25 28.72 -0.61
C GLY A 179 2.43 28.45 0.33
N VAL A 180 2.30 27.52 1.29
CA VAL A 180 3.32 27.19 2.29
C VAL A 180 3.69 25.70 2.25
N VAL A 181 4.92 25.38 2.66
CA VAL A 181 5.45 24.01 2.68
C VAL A 181 6.12 23.76 4.02
N ASP A 182 5.74 22.68 4.70
CA ASP A 182 6.38 22.23 5.94
C ASP A 182 6.47 20.69 5.98
N ILE A 183 7.47 20.15 5.28
CA ILE A 183 7.72 18.71 5.22
C ILE A 183 8.13 18.16 6.59
N PHE A 184 8.89 18.92 7.38
CA PHE A 184 9.35 18.46 8.70
C PHE A 184 8.18 18.23 9.66
N GLN A 185 7.30 19.22 9.83
CA GLN A 185 6.14 19.06 10.72
C GLN A 185 5.16 18.02 10.18
N THR A 186 5.00 17.92 8.85
CA THR A 186 4.17 16.88 8.24
C THR A 186 4.68 15.49 8.61
N VAL A 187 5.96 15.20 8.40
CA VAL A 187 6.56 13.89 8.75
C VAL A 187 6.54 13.66 10.25
N LYS A 188 6.84 14.67 11.07
CA LYS A 188 6.74 14.59 12.53
C LYS A 188 5.34 14.22 12.98
N MET A 189 4.30 14.83 12.41
CA MET A 189 2.90 14.52 12.68
C MET A 189 2.58 13.07 12.29
N LEU A 190 2.96 12.62 11.08
CA LEU A 190 2.74 11.23 10.66
C LEU A 190 3.38 10.22 11.62
N ARG A 191 4.57 10.54 12.13
CA ARG A 191 5.30 9.71 13.10
C ARG A 191 4.62 9.59 14.47
N THR A 192 3.70 10.49 14.81
CA THR A 192 2.87 10.36 16.02
C THR A 192 1.75 9.33 15.87
N GLN A 193 1.35 9.02 14.62
CA GLN A 193 0.27 8.09 14.31
C GLN A 193 0.79 6.71 13.90
N ARG A 194 1.95 6.65 13.21
CA ARG A 194 2.64 5.41 12.88
C ARG A 194 4.15 5.62 12.97
N PRO A 195 4.91 4.79 13.70
CA PRO A 195 6.35 5.00 13.85
C PRO A 195 7.08 4.90 12.51
N ALA A 196 8.22 5.60 12.41
CA ALA A 196 9.16 5.54 11.28
C ALA A 196 8.60 5.94 9.89
N MET A 197 7.49 6.67 9.83
CA MET A 197 6.99 7.26 8.58
C MET A 197 8.06 8.10 7.89
N VAL A 198 8.27 7.85 6.60
CA VAL A 198 9.46 8.29 5.82
C VAL A 198 10.73 7.76 6.48
N GLN A 199 11.23 6.63 5.99
CA GLN A 199 12.16 5.77 6.71
C GLN A 199 13.63 6.17 6.49
N THR A 200 13.98 6.68 5.31
CA THR A 200 15.36 7.03 4.94
C THR A 200 15.52 8.52 4.64
N GLU A 201 16.75 9.03 4.75
CA GLU A 201 17.07 10.40 4.37
C GLU A 201 16.78 10.67 2.88
N ASP A 202 17.13 9.74 1.99
CA ASP A 202 16.85 9.88 0.55
C ASP A 202 15.35 10.04 0.26
N GLN A 203 14.48 9.34 1.00
CA GLN A 203 13.02 9.49 0.90
C GLN A 203 12.56 10.88 1.36
N TYR A 204 13.19 11.40 2.43
CA TYR A 204 12.91 12.73 2.94
C TYR A 204 13.38 13.81 1.95
N GLN A 205 14.58 13.68 1.39
CA GLN A 205 15.09 14.55 0.31
C GLN A 205 14.19 14.47 -0.93
N PHE A 206 13.71 13.28 -1.29
CA PHE A 206 12.78 13.11 -2.40
C PHE A 206 11.46 13.87 -2.18
N CYS A 207 10.95 13.94 -0.95
CA CYS A 207 9.77 14.76 -0.66
C CYS A 207 9.99 16.25 -1.00
N TYR A 208 11.17 16.80 -0.68
CA TYR A 208 11.52 18.17 -1.04
C TYR A 208 11.65 18.35 -2.56
N ARG A 209 12.30 17.42 -3.25
CA ARG A 209 12.46 17.49 -4.72
C ARG A 209 11.11 17.46 -5.43
N ALA A 210 10.23 16.53 -5.07
CA ALA A 210 8.90 16.44 -5.65
C ALA A 210 8.05 17.69 -5.35
N ALA A 211 8.14 18.25 -4.13
CA ALA A 211 7.47 19.50 -3.81
C ALA A 211 7.99 20.68 -4.67
N LEU A 212 9.30 20.76 -4.92
CA LEU A 212 9.91 21.78 -5.76
C LEU A 212 9.50 21.63 -7.24
N GLU A 213 9.49 20.41 -7.77
CA GLU A 213 9.02 20.12 -9.13
C GLU A 213 7.55 20.47 -9.32
N TYR A 214 6.70 20.14 -8.33
CA TYR A 214 5.29 20.51 -8.34
C TYR A 214 5.11 22.03 -8.35
N LEU A 215 5.91 22.76 -7.57
CA LEU A 215 5.87 24.23 -7.56
C LEU A 215 6.17 24.80 -8.95
N GLY A 216 7.19 24.29 -9.63
CA GLY A 216 7.55 24.73 -10.99
C GLY A 216 6.48 24.44 -12.05
N SER A 217 5.56 23.51 -11.79
CA SER A 217 4.43 23.24 -12.69
C SER A 217 3.39 24.37 -12.71
N PHE A 218 3.26 25.16 -11.63
CA PHE A 218 2.33 26.29 -11.60
C PHE A 218 2.78 27.45 -12.49
N ASP A 219 4.09 27.71 -12.56
CA ASP A 219 4.65 28.79 -13.37
C ASP A 219 4.39 28.60 -14.87
N HIS A 220 4.27 27.35 -15.33
CA HIS A 220 3.96 27.01 -16.72
C HIS A 220 2.48 27.29 -17.10
N TYR A 221 1.58 27.46 -16.13
CA TYR A 221 0.19 27.85 -16.35
C TYR A 221 -0.05 29.36 -16.18
N ALA A 222 0.96 30.13 -15.77
CA ALA A 222 0.89 31.57 -15.53
C ALA A 222 1.43 32.43 -16.69
N THR A 223 1.88 31.80 -17.78
CA THR A 223 2.29 32.43 -19.05
C THR A 223 1.38 31.99 -20.18
#